data_AF-A0A3B9CXT8-F1
#
_entry.id   AF-A0A3B9CXT8-F1
#
_cell.length_a   1.000
_cell.length_b   1.000
_cell.length_c   1.000
_cell.angle_alpha   90.00
_cell.angle_beta   90.00
_cell.angle_gamma   90.00
#
_symmetry.space_group_name_H-M   'P 1'
#
loop_
_entity.id
_entity.type
_entity.pdbx_description
1 polymer ?
#
loop_
_entity_poly.entity_id
_entity_poly.type
_entity_poly.pdbx_seq_one_letter_code
_entity_poly.pdbx_strand_id
1 'polypeptide(L)'
;MMSFVMLLMKFAPIGIFCLVASSFGKFFLDGEGIADAVPIVDVNRDSISFKGAHGVRNAAKVTYKAGEETIDGLEDGKIYFAVRKSGTSFQLAATEADATAEKPVVIDIGEGSKTDRFVPEKPPVSGWEKIASLGTYVATVMVGLGFHFFVSLPLILWIFTKRNPLPFYRAMSDAILTAFSTASSSATLPVTMECAEQNAGVSRRSVEFVLPLGATINMDGTALYEAAAAIFMAQIYSAANPEFVFGFQEQLLIAVTATLAAIGAAGIPEAGLVTMLIVLNAVGLPTEYLPLILPIDWLLDRFRTATNAFGDSVGAAVVDQTFDDTPDAAAA
;
A
#
# COMPACT_ATOMS: atom_id res chain seq x y z
N MET A 1 -17.43 -24.68 -7.28
CA MET A 1 -17.29 -24.62 -5.81
C MET A 1 -15.88 -24.22 -5.40
N MET A 2 -14.82 -24.88 -5.87
CA MET A 2 -13.42 -24.52 -5.58
C MET A 2 -13.04 -23.08 -5.96
N SER A 3 -13.35 -22.64 -7.18
CA SER A 3 -13.12 -21.23 -7.58
C SER A 3 -13.87 -20.24 -6.69
N PHE A 4 -15.04 -20.60 -6.16
CA PHE A 4 -15.81 -19.76 -5.24
C PHE A 4 -15.19 -19.73 -3.84
N VAL A 5 -14.73 -20.87 -3.31
CA VAL A 5 -14.02 -20.94 -2.01
C VAL A 5 -12.72 -20.14 -2.08
N MET A 6 -11.89 -20.35 -3.11
CA MET A 6 -10.64 -19.59 -3.30
C MET A 6 -10.91 -18.09 -3.52
N LEU A 7 -12.00 -17.73 -4.21
CA LEU A 7 -12.40 -16.32 -4.36
C LEU A 7 -12.85 -15.71 -3.02
N LEU A 8 -13.59 -16.47 -2.19
CA LEU A 8 -14.09 -16.01 -0.89
C LEU A 8 -12.95 -15.87 0.14
N MET A 9 -11.94 -16.73 0.07
CA MET A 9 -10.70 -16.61 0.86
C MET A 9 -9.93 -15.32 0.57
N LYS A 10 -10.08 -14.75 -0.64
CA LYS A 10 -9.36 -13.55 -1.11
C LYS A 10 -10.12 -12.26 -0.88
N PHE A 11 -11.38 -12.20 -1.31
CA PHE A 11 -12.10 -10.92 -1.40
C PHE A 11 -12.45 -10.31 -0.04
N ALA A 12 -12.85 -11.12 0.93
CA ALA A 12 -13.27 -10.60 2.23
C ALA A 12 -12.09 -10.03 3.07
N PRO A 13 -10.93 -10.72 3.18
CA PRO A 13 -9.79 -10.18 3.91
C PRO A 13 -9.17 -8.97 3.22
N ILE A 14 -9.05 -8.98 1.88
CA ILE A 14 -8.41 -7.89 1.12
C ILE A 14 -9.27 -6.62 1.16
N GLY A 15 -10.59 -6.71 0.97
CA GLY A 15 -11.46 -5.54 1.02
C GLY A 15 -11.49 -4.85 2.40
N ILE A 16 -11.58 -5.63 3.48
CA ILE A 16 -11.49 -5.12 4.85
C ILE A 16 -10.11 -4.53 5.11
N PHE A 17 -9.06 -5.20 4.65
CA PHE A 17 -7.70 -4.71 4.77
C PHE A 17 -7.50 -3.38 4.06
N CYS A 18 -7.99 -3.19 2.84
CA CYS A 18 -7.89 -1.92 2.11
C CYS A 18 -8.57 -0.75 2.86
N LEU A 19 -9.74 -0.98 3.45
CA LEU A 19 -10.45 0.00 4.27
C LEU A 19 -9.66 0.40 5.53
N VAL A 20 -9.01 -0.58 6.15
CA VAL A 20 -8.21 -0.36 7.36
C VAL A 20 -6.87 0.31 7.00
N ALA A 21 -6.18 -0.16 5.98
CA ALA A 21 -4.92 0.40 5.48
C ALA A 21 -5.06 1.86 5.02
N SER A 22 -6.19 2.21 4.38
CA SER A 22 -6.46 3.60 3.97
C SER A 22 -6.59 4.56 5.17
N SER A 23 -6.90 4.03 6.36
CA SER A 23 -7.00 4.82 7.60
C SER A 23 -5.64 5.10 8.26
N PHE A 24 -4.62 4.28 8.00
CA PHE A 24 -3.30 4.43 8.62
C PHE A 24 -2.39 5.49 7.96
N GLY A 25 -2.61 5.83 6.69
CA GLY A 25 -1.71 6.71 5.93
C GLY A 25 -1.99 8.21 5.97
N LYS A 26 -2.92 8.69 6.81
CA LYS A 26 -3.22 10.13 6.95
C LYS A 26 -2.08 10.96 7.59
N PHE A 27 -0.96 10.34 7.97
CA PHE A 27 0.15 10.99 8.66
C PHE A 27 1.13 11.75 7.73
N PHE A 28 0.96 11.67 6.39
CA PHE A 28 1.95 12.15 5.41
C PHE A 28 1.60 13.44 4.65
N LEU A 29 0.46 14.09 4.93
CA LEU A 29 -0.14 15.10 4.04
C LEU A 29 0.27 16.57 4.31
N ASP A 30 1.44 16.83 4.89
CA ASP A 30 1.86 18.23 5.11
C ASP A 30 2.83 18.70 4.01
N GLY A 31 2.31 19.49 3.07
CA GLY A 31 3.12 20.43 2.27
C GLY A 31 3.15 20.27 0.74
N GLU A 32 2.40 19.36 0.11
CA GLU A 32 2.57 19.08 -1.33
C GLU A 32 1.53 19.76 -2.27
N GLY A 33 0.50 20.44 -1.74
CA GLY A 33 -0.72 20.78 -2.49
C GLY A 33 -0.74 22.02 -3.40
N ILE A 34 0.36 22.77 -3.62
CA ILE A 34 0.29 24.06 -4.36
C ILE A 34 1.30 24.29 -5.48
N ALA A 35 2.21 23.35 -5.80
CA ALA A 35 3.24 23.59 -6.81
C ALA A 35 2.68 23.94 -8.22
N ASP A 36 1.49 23.44 -8.54
CA ASP A 36 0.78 23.69 -9.82
C ASP A 36 -0.54 24.45 -9.66
N ALA A 37 -0.87 24.92 -8.45
CA ALA A 37 -2.13 25.59 -8.19
C ALA A 37 -2.08 27.06 -8.60
N VAL A 38 -3.12 27.54 -9.29
CA VAL A 38 -3.25 28.96 -9.68
C VAL A 38 -3.51 29.80 -8.42
N PRO A 39 -2.63 30.75 -8.08
CA PRO A 39 -2.81 31.64 -6.95
C PRO A 39 -3.88 32.70 -7.24
N ILE A 40 -4.58 33.11 -6.19
CA ILE A 40 -5.47 34.27 -6.17
C ILE A 40 -4.78 35.30 -5.28
N VAL A 41 -4.27 36.36 -5.88
CA VAL A 41 -3.58 37.46 -5.18
C VAL A 41 -4.61 38.47 -4.67
N ASP A 42 -4.63 38.73 -3.37
CA ASP A 42 -5.40 39.80 -2.73
C ASP A 42 -4.45 40.89 -2.26
N VAL A 43 -4.26 41.90 -3.12
CA VAL A 43 -3.35 43.05 -2.92
C VAL A 43 -3.72 43.87 -1.67
N ASN A 44 -5.01 43.93 -1.30
CA ASN A 44 -5.43 44.72 -0.13
C ASN A 44 -5.05 44.06 1.20
N ARG A 45 -4.72 42.76 1.16
CA ARG A 45 -4.40 41.95 2.34
C ARG A 45 -3.03 41.31 2.25
N ASP A 46 -2.26 41.64 1.24
CA ASP A 46 -0.95 41.03 0.92
C ASP A 46 -0.98 39.50 1.02
N SER A 47 -2.06 38.89 0.53
CA SER A 47 -2.33 37.48 0.76
C SER A 47 -2.51 36.71 -0.54
N ILE A 48 -2.00 35.49 -0.54
CA ILE A 48 -2.11 34.54 -1.62
C ILE A 48 -3.09 33.47 -1.17
N SER A 49 -4.14 33.28 -1.95
CA SER A 49 -5.20 32.31 -1.68
C SER A 49 -5.30 31.27 -2.80
N PHE A 50 -5.79 30.08 -2.46
CA PHE A 50 -6.02 29.00 -3.42
C PHE A 50 -7.47 28.53 -3.34
N LYS A 51 -8.00 27.97 -4.44
CA LYS A 51 -9.37 27.42 -4.47
C LYS A 51 -9.56 26.23 -3.52
N GLY A 52 -8.48 25.58 -3.09
CA GLY A 52 -8.48 24.45 -2.17
C GLY A 52 -7.48 24.61 -1.02
N ALA A 53 -7.41 23.62 -0.13
CA ALA A 53 -6.46 23.63 0.98
C ALA A 53 -5.01 23.53 0.46
N HIS A 54 -4.13 24.42 0.92
CA HIS A 54 -2.77 24.52 0.36
C HIS A 54 -1.72 23.64 1.04
N GLY A 55 -1.96 23.13 2.25
CA GLY A 55 -1.01 22.28 2.99
C GLY A 55 0.29 22.98 3.47
N VAL A 56 0.58 24.20 3.00
CA VAL A 56 1.72 25.02 3.47
C VAL A 56 1.62 25.31 4.98
N ARG A 57 2.66 24.89 5.73
CA ARG A 57 2.81 25.16 7.17
C ARG A 57 3.28 26.60 7.41
N ASN A 58 3.04 27.12 8.62
CA ASN A 58 3.60 28.41 9.00
C ASN A 58 5.14 28.35 9.00
N ALA A 59 5.78 29.41 8.52
CA ALA A 59 7.22 29.53 8.28
C ALA A 59 7.81 28.53 7.27
N ALA A 60 6.98 27.86 6.47
CA ALA A 60 7.48 27.02 5.38
C ALA A 60 8.16 27.87 4.29
N LYS A 61 9.27 27.36 3.75
CA LYS A 61 9.94 27.97 2.60
C LYS A 61 9.09 27.76 1.34
N VAL A 62 8.92 28.83 0.56
CA VAL A 62 8.16 28.84 -0.68
C VAL A 62 8.97 29.59 -1.72
N THR A 63 9.34 28.90 -2.79
CA THR A 63 10.00 29.51 -3.94
C THR A 63 8.95 30.09 -4.86
N TYR A 64 9.05 31.39 -5.11
CA TYR A 64 8.21 32.06 -6.09
C TYR A 64 8.75 31.79 -7.50
N LYS A 65 7.84 31.45 -8.41
CA LYS A 65 8.10 31.26 -9.83
C LYS A 65 7.19 32.19 -10.60
N ALA A 66 7.79 33.17 -11.25
CA ALA A 66 7.07 34.16 -12.02
C ALA A 66 6.34 33.53 -13.21
N GLY A 67 5.11 33.97 -13.43
CA GLY A 67 4.34 33.69 -14.63
C GLY A 67 4.71 34.62 -15.80
N GLU A 68 3.75 34.85 -16.70
CA GLU A 68 3.88 35.80 -17.81
C GLU A 68 4.03 37.25 -17.33
N GLU A 69 3.46 37.59 -16.18
CA GLU A 69 3.63 38.87 -15.49
C GLU A 69 4.05 38.59 -14.04
N THR A 70 5.04 39.32 -13.55
CA THR A 70 5.55 39.17 -12.18
C THR A 70 4.65 39.90 -11.19
N ILE A 71 4.33 39.26 -10.07
CA ILE A 71 3.84 39.94 -8.87
C ILE A 71 4.87 40.97 -8.40
N ASP A 72 4.46 42.24 -8.36
CA ASP A 72 5.30 43.32 -7.83
C ASP A 72 5.66 43.02 -6.36
N GLY A 73 6.93 43.23 -6.01
CA GLY A 73 7.47 42.91 -4.68
C GLY A 73 8.08 41.51 -4.59
N LEU A 74 7.91 40.65 -5.60
CA LEU A 74 8.50 39.32 -5.65
C LEU A 74 9.50 39.15 -6.81
N GLU A 75 10.69 38.66 -6.48
CA GLU A 75 11.73 38.26 -7.44
C GLU A 75 11.60 36.78 -7.84
N ASP A 76 11.63 36.49 -9.15
CA ASP A 76 11.57 35.11 -9.68
C ASP A 76 12.70 34.24 -9.13
N GLY A 77 12.35 33.01 -8.72
CA GLY A 77 13.29 32.04 -8.17
C GLY A 77 13.73 32.31 -6.72
N LYS A 78 13.26 33.40 -6.10
CA LYS A 78 13.58 33.72 -4.70
C LYS A 78 12.71 32.91 -3.73
N ILE A 79 13.32 32.56 -2.59
CA ILE A 79 12.67 31.85 -1.50
C ILE A 79 12.09 32.87 -0.52
N TYR A 80 10.83 32.66 -0.16
CA TYR A 80 10.09 33.41 0.85
C TYR A 80 9.58 32.47 1.94
N PHE A 81 9.08 33.02 3.04
CA PHE A 81 8.54 32.24 4.17
C PHE A 81 7.03 32.48 4.31
N ALA A 82 6.25 31.40 4.35
CA ALA A 82 4.80 31.50 4.40
C ALA A 82 4.29 31.81 5.81
N VAL A 83 3.51 32.88 5.96
CA VAL A 83 2.76 33.21 7.17
C VAL A 83 1.33 32.71 7.00
N ARG A 84 1.01 31.57 7.62
CA ARG A 84 -0.28 30.91 7.42
C ARG A 84 -1.41 31.73 8.05
N LYS A 85 -2.43 32.07 7.27
CA LYS A 85 -3.65 32.74 7.76
C LYS A 85 -4.81 31.79 7.89
N SER A 86 -4.95 30.85 6.96
CA SER A 86 -6.02 29.86 6.98
C SER A 86 -5.55 28.53 6.36
N GLY A 87 -6.48 27.61 6.07
CA GLY A 87 -6.19 26.42 5.27
C GLY A 87 -6.01 26.71 3.78
N THR A 88 -6.48 27.87 3.32
CA THR A 88 -6.55 28.24 1.89
C THR A 88 -5.81 29.54 1.58
N SER A 89 -5.20 30.20 2.57
CA SER A 89 -4.46 31.45 2.38
C SER A 89 -3.24 31.61 3.30
N PHE A 90 -2.20 32.24 2.76
CA PHE A 90 -1.00 32.66 3.48
C PHE A 90 -0.50 34.02 2.97
N GLN A 91 0.33 34.69 3.77
CA GLN A 91 1.13 35.86 3.35
C GLN A 91 2.60 35.46 3.21
N LEU A 92 3.42 36.29 2.60
CA LEU A 92 4.85 36.05 2.44
C LEU A 92 5.67 36.93 3.38
N ALA A 93 6.75 36.38 3.92
CA ALA A 93 7.75 37.10 4.68
C ALA A 93 9.14 36.89 4.05
N ALA A 94 10.03 37.86 4.22
CA ALA A 94 11.38 37.81 3.65
C ALA A 94 12.29 36.82 4.39
N THR A 95 12.08 36.64 5.70
CA THR A 95 12.87 35.74 6.54
C THR A 95 12.00 34.86 7.44
N GLU A 96 12.58 33.77 7.94
CA GLU A 96 11.90 32.88 8.90
C GLU A 96 11.55 33.59 10.21
N ALA A 97 12.43 34.48 10.67
CA ALA A 97 12.22 35.29 11.87
C ALA A 97 11.01 36.22 11.70
N ASP A 98 10.88 36.83 10.52
CA ASP A 98 9.73 37.68 10.18
C ASP A 98 8.43 36.88 10.13
N ALA A 99 8.47 35.62 9.68
CA ALA A 99 7.30 34.74 9.62
C ALA A 99 6.86 34.18 10.99
N THR A 100 7.79 34.08 11.95
CA THR A 100 7.57 33.46 13.27
C THR A 100 7.45 34.47 14.42
N ALA A 101 7.68 35.76 14.15
CA ALA A 101 7.51 36.82 15.13
C ALA A 101 6.07 36.89 15.68
N GLU A 102 5.93 37.34 16.93
CA GLU A 102 4.63 37.58 17.58
C GLU A 102 3.73 38.50 16.74
N LYS A 103 4.35 39.44 16.01
CA LYS A 103 3.74 40.22 14.94
C LYS A 103 4.53 39.98 13.66
N PRO A 104 4.03 39.13 12.74
CA PRO A 104 4.75 38.82 11.52
C PRO A 104 5.01 40.06 10.65
N VAL A 105 6.20 40.15 10.08
CA VAL A 105 6.55 41.18 9.09
C VAL A 105 6.36 40.56 7.71
N VAL A 106 5.37 41.05 6.97
CA VAL A 106 4.99 40.51 5.66
C VAL A 106 5.43 41.44 4.55
N ILE A 107 5.61 40.87 3.37
CA ILE A 107 5.98 41.57 2.15
C ILE A 107 4.71 42.12 1.52
N ASP A 108 4.74 43.42 1.20
CA ASP A 108 3.71 44.06 0.39
C ASP A 108 3.78 43.50 -1.04
N ILE A 109 2.69 42.91 -1.51
CA ILE A 109 2.63 42.30 -2.86
C ILE A 109 1.67 43.09 -3.74
N GLY A 110 2.07 43.35 -4.98
CA GLY A 110 1.21 44.00 -5.97
C GLY A 110 0.36 43.03 -6.78
N GLU A 111 -0.21 43.53 -7.88
CA GLU A 111 -0.97 42.69 -8.80
C GLU A 111 -0.06 41.64 -9.46
N GLY A 112 -0.64 40.48 -9.78
CA GLY A 112 0.06 39.35 -10.38
C GLY A 112 -0.66 38.74 -11.57
N SER A 113 0.00 37.79 -12.22
CA SER A 113 -0.56 37.00 -13.31
C SER A 113 -1.39 35.82 -12.76
N LYS A 114 -2.25 35.26 -13.64
CA LYS A 114 -2.91 33.97 -13.38
C LYS A 114 -1.98 32.77 -13.54
N THR A 115 -0.72 32.99 -13.89
CA THR A 115 0.26 31.95 -14.24
C THR A 115 1.40 31.84 -13.23
N ASP A 116 1.44 32.72 -12.22
CA ASP A 116 2.40 32.65 -11.13
C ASP A 116 2.28 31.36 -10.34
N ARG A 117 3.41 30.88 -9.80
CA ARG A 117 3.44 29.66 -9.00
C ARG A 117 4.23 29.84 -7.72
N PHE A 118 3.78 29.12 -6.70
CA PHE A 118 4.42 29.07 -5.39
C PHE A 118 4.78 27.63 -5.12
N VAL A 119 6.07 27.33 -5.20
CA VAL A 119 6.60 25.97 -5.02
C VAL A 119 7.13 25.86 -3.59
N PRO A 120 6.44 25.14 -2.67
CA PRO A 120 6.96 24.93 -1.34
C PRO A 120 8.29 24.19 -1.46
N GLU A 121 9.35 24.75 -0.89
CA GLU A 121 10.56 23.96 -0.72
C GLU A 121 10.24 22.91 0.34
N LYS A 122 10.30 21.63 -0.06
CA LYS A 122 10.21 20.54 0.91
C LYS A 122 11.34 20.79 1.92
N PRO A 123 11.03 20.88 3.23
CA PRO A 123 12.11 20.82 4.21
C PRO A 123 12.92 19.56 3.91
N PRO A 124 14.25 19.58 4.10
CA PRO A 124 15.03 18.35 3.99
C PRO A 124 14.40 17.32 4.91
N VAL A 125 13.69 16.36 4.33
CA VAL A 125 13.06 15.26 5.06
C VAL A 125 14.18 14.56 5.78
N SER A 126 14.14 14.64 7.10
CA SER A 126 15.15 14.00 7.92
C SER A 126 15.16 12.51 7.57
N GLY A 127 16.34 11.88 7.57
CA GLY A 127 16.41 10.43 7.30
C GLY A 127 15.46 9.63 8.21
N TRP A 128 15.21 10.15 9.41
CA TRP A 128 14.25 9.62 10.38
C TRP A 128 12.80 9.64 9.88
N GLU A 129 12.32 10.71 9.25
CA GLU A 129 10.94 10.77 8.73
C GLU A 129 10.72 9.78 7.58
N LYS A 130 11.72 9.58 6.72
CA LYS A 130 11.68 8.57 5.66
C LYS A 130 11.62 7.15 6.24
N ILE A 131 12.43 6.88 7.27
CA ILE A 131 12.44 5.59 7.98
C ILE A 131 11.11 5.38 8.71
N ALA A 132 10.56 6.41 9.36
CA ALA A 132 9.27 6.34 10.02
C ALA A 132 8.14 6.04 9.02
N SER A 133 8.18 6.65 7.84
CA SER A 133 7.23 6.38 6.76
C SER A 133 7.28 4.94 6.29
N LEU A 134 8.46 4.44 5.97
CA LEU A 134 8.65 3.05 5.60
C LEU A 134 8.21 2.10 6.73
N GLY A 135 8.48 2.47 7.99
CA GLY A 135 8.04 1.72 9.17
C GLY A 135 6.52 1.61 9.28
N THR A 136 5.77 2.67 9.00
CA THR A 136 4.29 2.62 8.99
C THR A 136 3.74 1.73 7.88
N TYR A 137 4.35 1.76 6.70
CA TYR A 137 4.03 0.86 5.60
C TYR A 137 4.27 -0.60 5.99
N VAL A 138 5.47 -0.91 6.50
CA VAL A 138 5.85 -2.26 6.96
C VAL A 138 4.89 -2.75 8.04
N ALA A 139 4.58 -1.92 9.03
CA ALA A 139 3.64 -2.26 10.09
C ALA A 139 2.25 -2.60 9.51
N THR A 140 1.77 -1.83 8.54
CA THR A 140 0.47 -2.07 7.89
C THR A 140 0.45 -3.41 7.18
N VAL A 141 1.48 -3.72 6.37
CA VAL A 141 1.61 -5.02 5.70
C VAL A 141 1.68 -6.16 6.72
N MET A 142 2.50 -6.02 7.75
CA MET A 142 2.69 -7.05 8.78
C MET A 142 1.42 -7.31 9.58
N VAL A 143 0.64 -6.27 9.89
CA VAL A 143 -0.66 -6.43 10.55
C VAL A 143 -1.65 -7.14 9.63
N GLY A 144 -1.69 -6.78 8.34
CA GLY A 144 -2.56 -7.43 7.36
C GLY A 144 -2.23 -8.91 7.17
N LEU A 145 -0.96 -9.22 6.90
CA LEU A 145 -0.47 -10.59 6.78
C LEU A 145 -0.66 -11.37 8.07
N GLY A 146 -0.32 -10.78 9.23
CA GLY A 146 -0.51 -11.41 10.53
C GLY A 146 -1.97 -11.71 10.83
N PHE A 147 -2.88 -10.78 10.53
CA PHE A 147 -4.31 -11.01 10.69
C PHE A 147 -4.81 -12.13 9.77
N HIS A 148 -4.43 -12.12 8.49
CA HIS A 148 -4.81 -13.19 7.57
C HIS A 148 -4.26 -14.54 8.02
N PHE A 149 -2.97 -14.55 8.39
CA PHE A 149 -2.27 -15.74 8.81
C PHE A 149 -2.86 -16.32 10.10
N PHE A 150 -3.02 -15.53 11.17
CA PHE A 150 -3.41 -16.02 12.50
C PHE A 150 -4.93 -16.02 12.78
N VAL A 151 -5.73 -15.31 11.97
CA VAL A 151 -7.18 -15.19 12.19
C VAL A 151 -7.96 -15.74 11.01
N SER A 152 -7.80 -15.16 9.82
CA SER A 152 -8.62 -15.53 8.65
C SER A 152 -8.45 -16.99 8.25
N LEU A 153 -7.20 -17.44 8.04
CA LEU A 153 -6.92 -18.81 7.58
C LEU A 153 -7.33 -19.88 8.61
N PRO A 154 -7.01 -19.75 9.92
CA PRO A 154 -7.52 -20.63 10.97
C PRO A 154 -9.05 -20.67 11.05
N LEU A 155 -9.70 -19.51 10.90
CA LEU A 155 -11.15 -19.42 10.95
C LEU A 155 -11.78 -20.14 9.76
N ILE A 156 -11.24 -19.96 8.55
CA ILE A 156 -11.66 -20.70 7.35
C ILE A 156 -11.49 -22.20 7.58
N LEU A 157 -10.30 -22.64 8.02
CA LEU A 157 -10.03 -24.04 8.30
C LEU A 157 -11.08 -24.61 9.28
N TRP A 158 -11.30 -23.93 10.40
CA TRP A 158 -12.22 -24.39 11.44
C TRP A 158 -13.68 -24.42 10.96
N ILE A 159 -14.15 -23.38 10.26
CA ILE A 159 -15.54 -23.30 9.78
C ILE A 159 -15.86 -24.43 8.79
N PHE A 160 -14.96 -24.69 7.84
CA PHE A 160 -15.25 -25.61 6.73
C PHE A 160 -14.84 -27.06 7.01
N THR A 161 -13.80 -27.29 7.82
CA THR A 161 -13.29 -28.66 8.09
C THR A 161 -13.56 -29.13 9.52
N LYS A 162 -13.94 -28.22 10.42
CA LYS A 162 -14.02 -28.47 11.87
C LYS A 162 -12.72 -28.95 12.51
N ARG A 163 -11.58 -28.89 11.79
CA ARG A 163 -10.26 -29.21 12.32
C ARG A 163 -9.80 -28.11 13.27
N ASN A 164 -9.04 -28.49 14.30
CA ASN A 164 -8.42 -27.53 15.20
C ASN A 164 -7.21 -26.89 14.49
N PRO A 165 -7.13 -25.54 14.39
CA PRO A 165 -6.03 -24.88 13.71
C PRO A 165 -4.67 -25.06 14.39
N LEU A 166 -4.59 -25.19 15.71
CA LEU A 166 -3.31 -25.28 16.42
C LEU A 166 -2.50 -26.54 16.05
N PRO A 167 -3.08 -27.76 16.08
CA PRO A 167 -2.43 -28.95 15.55
C PRO A 167 -2.08 -28.83 14.08
N PHE A 168 -2.94 -28.18 13.27
CA PHE A 168 -2.71 -27.99 11.85
C PHE A 168 -1.47 -27.09 11.59
N TYR A 169 -1.29 -26.01 12.35
CA TYR A 169 -0.06 -25.22 12.30
C TYR A 169 1.19 -26.03 12.64
N ARG A 170 1.11 -26.87 13.67
CA ARG A 170 2.24 -27.73 14.08
C ARG A 170 2.57 -28.75 12.99
N ALA A 171 1.56 -29.32 12.34
CA ALA A 171 1.75 -30.24 11.24
C ALA A 171 2.41 -29.57 10.01
N MET A 172 2.11 -28.28 9.79
CA MET A 172 2.62 -27.49 8.66
C MET A 172 3.88 -26.66 8.98
N SER A 173 4.47 -26.78 10.18
CA SER A 173 5.54 -25.88 10.62
C SER A 173 6.76 -25.89 9.70
N ASP A 174 7.15 -27.07 9.20
CA ASP A 174 8.33 -27.22 8.35
C ASP A 174 8.11 -26.58 6.98
N ALA A 175 6.91 -26.71 6.43
CA ALA A 175 6.51 -26.02 5.20
C ALA A 175 6.48 -24.49 5.40
N ILE A 176 5.90 -23.99 6.49
CA ILE A 176 5.85 -22.56 6.82
C ILE A 176 7.28 -21.99 6.95
N LEU A 177 8.15 -22.67 7.70
CA LEU A 177 9.54 -22.25 7.88
C LEU A 177 10.35 -22.33 6.58
N THR A 178 10.10 -23.34 5.75
CA THR A 178 10.74 -23.48 4.44
C THR A 178 10.31 -22.36 3.49
N ALA A 179 9.00 -22.04 3.44
CA ALA A 179 8.47 -20.92 2.67
C ALA A 179 9.05 -19.58 3.12
N PHE A 180 9.11 -19.35 4.43
CA PHE A 180 9.74 -18.16 5.00
C PHE A 180 11.24 -18.08 4.67
N SER A 181 11.94 -19.22 4.67
CA SER A 181 13.39 -19.27 4.47
C SER A 181 13.78 -19.11 3.00
N THR A 182 13.04 -19.74 2.10
CA THR A 182 13.29 -19.75 0.66
C THR A 182 12.68 -18.56 -0.06
N ALA A 183 11.64 -17.95 0.52
CA ALA A 183 10.79 -16.95 -0.13
C ALA A 183 10.20 -17.43 -1.48
N SER A 184 10.05 -18.74 -1.69
CA SER A 184 9.50 -19.31 -2.93
C SER A 184 8.47 -20.40 -2.66
N SER A 185 7.22 -20.16 -3.12
CA SER A 185 6.14 -21.15 -3.02
C SER A 185 6.46 -22.41 -3.82
N SER A 186 7.02 -22.25 -5.03
CA SER A 186 7.38 -23.38 -5.90
C SER A 186 8.53 -24.22 -5.32
N ALA A 187 9.53 -23.58 -4.72
CA ALA A 187 10.62 -24.32 -4.05
C ALA A 187 10.14 -25.04 -2.78
N THR A 188 9.09 -24.52 -2.13
CA THR A 188 8.54 -25.07 -0.90
C THR A 188 7.50 -26.17 -1.16
N LEU A 189 6.91 -26.22 -2.35
CA LEU A 189 5.81 -27.12 -2.70
C LEU A 189 6.05 -28.58 -2.27
N PRO A 190 7.22 -29.22 -2.50
CA PRO A 190 7.45 -30.60 -2.07
C PRO A 190 7.29 -30.78 -0.54
N VAL A 191 7.84 -29.85 0.24
CA VAL A 191 7.74 -29.85 1.71
C VAL A 191 6.29 -29.60 2.16
N THR A 192 5.58 -28.69 1.49
CA THR A 192 4.16 -28.43 1.76
C THR A 192 3.31 -29.68 1.51
N MET A 193 3.54 -30.40 0.41
CA MET A 193 2.82 -31.63 0.08
C MET A 193 3.07 -32.72 1.12
N GLU A 194 4.33 -32.93 1.50
CA GLU A 194 4.72 -33.91 2.53
C GLU A 194 4.06 -33.59 3.89
N CYS A 195 4.15 -32.34 4.34
CA CYS A 195 3.52 -31.92 5.61
C CYS A 195 2.00 -32.07 5.57
N ALA A 196 1.35 -31.69 4.47
CA ALA A 196 -0.10 -31.75 4.35
C ALA A 196 -0.63 -33.20 4.35
N GLU A 197 0.04 -34.10 3.63
CA GLU A 197 -0.35 -35.51 3.54
C GLU A 197 0.00 -36.27 4.82
N GLN A 198 1.28 -36.23 5.24
CA GLN A 198 1.80 -37.11 6.30
C GLN A 198 1.51 -36.58 7.70
N ASN A 199 1.61 -35.26 7.92
CA ASN A 199 1.49 -34.67 9.25
C ASN A 199 0.08 -34.13 9.51
N ALA A 200 -0.53 -33.49 8.50
CA ALA A 200 -1.83 -32.84 8.64
C ALA A 200 -3.02 -33.73 8.25
N GLY A 201 -2.78 -34.91 7.67
CA GLY A 201 -3.81 -35.88 7.31
C GLY A 201 -4.79 -35.35 6.28
N VAL A 202 -4.32 -34.60 5.30
CA VAL A 202 -5.09 -34.23 4.10
C VAL A 202 -4.94 -35.34 3.08
N SER A 203 -6.00 -35.75 2.38
CA SER A 203 -5.88 -36.84 1.41
C SER A 203 -4.86 -36.53 0.31
N ARG A 204 -4.15 -37.57 -0.14
CA ARG A 204 -3.20 -37.48 -1.24
C ARG A 204 -3.82 -36.86 -2.50
N ARG A 205 -5.08 -37.22 -2.79
CA ARG A 205 -5.84 -36.67 -3.92
C ARG A 205 -5.99 -35.15 -3.82
N SER A 206 -6.32 -34.62 -2.64
CA SER A 206 -6.42 -33.18 -2.44
C SER A 206 -5.06 -32.50 -2.47
N VAL A 207 -4.04 -33.11 -1.87
CA VAL A 207 -2.65 -32.61 -1.86
C VAL A 207 -2.09 -32.47 -3.28
N GLU A 208 -2.16 -33.52 -4.11
CA GLU A 208 -1.63 -33.54 -5.48
C GLU A 208 -2.41 -32.61 -6.43
N PHE A 209 -3.69 -32.35 -6.16
CA PHE A 209 -4.51 -31.47 -7.00
C PHE A 209 -4.42 -30.00 -6.59
N VAL A 210 -4.58 -29.71 -5.30
CA VAL A 210 -4.79 -28.34 -4.81
C VAL A 210 -3.48 -27.61 -4.59
N LEU A 211 -2.45 -28.26 -4.02
CA LEU A 211 -1.22 -27.54 -3.66
C LEU A 211 -0.40 -27.06 -4.86
N PRO A 212 -0.21 -27.84 -5.95
CA PRO A 212 0.46 -27.32 -7.15
C PRO A 212 -0.29 -26.15 -7.79
N LEU A 213 -1.62 -26.18 -7.76
CA LEU A 213 -2.46 -25.10 -8.25
C LEU A 213 -2.40 -23.88 -7.32
N GLY A 214 -2.43 -24.09 -6.01
CA GLY A 214 -2.34 -23.06 -4.98
C GLY A 214 -1.04 -22.28 -5.06
N ALA A 215 0.09 -22.98 -5.21
CA ALA A 215 1.42 -22.38 -5.31
C ALA A 215 1.59 -21.39 -6.48
N THR A 216 0.66 -21.40 -7.45
CA THR A 216 0.66 -20.48 -8.60
C THR A 216 -0.49 -19.46 -8.56
N ILE A 217 -1.69 -19.86 -8.10
CA ILE A 217 -2.90 -19.02 -8.18
C ILE A 217 -3.26 -18.39 -6.84
N ASN A 218 -2.97 -19.04 -5.71
CA ASN A 218 -3.44 -18.67 -4.39
C ASN A 218 -2.41 -17.84 -3.61
N MET A 219 -2.12 -16.66 -4.15
CA MET A 219 -1.14 -15.73 -3.59
C MET A 219 -1.78 -14.59 -2.76
N ASP A 220 -2.55 -14.93 -1.72
CA ASP A 220 -3.27 -13.97 -0.87
C ASP A 220 -2.35 -12.94 -0.22
N GLY A 221 -1.19 -13.38 0.30
CA GLY A 221 -0.18 -12.52 0.89
C GLY A 221 0.41 -11.54 -0.13
N THR A 222 0.52 -11.95 -1.40
CA THR A 222 0.95 -11.07 -2.49
C THR A 222 -0.10 -10.00 -2.76
N ALA A 223 -1.38 -10.38 -2.84
CA ALA A 223 -2.47 -9.43 -3.05
C ALA A 223 -2.59 -8.42 -1.89
N LEU A 224 -2.43 -8.86 -0.63
CA LEU A 224 -2.44 -7.97 0.54
C LEU A 224 -1.27 -6.98 0.51
N TYR A 225 -0.07 -7.45 0.16
CA TYR A 225 1.10 -6.59 -0.02
C TYR A 225 0.90 -5.57 -1.15
N GLU A 226 0.40 -6.01 -2.30
CA GLU A 226 0.11 -5.15 -3.45
C GLU A 226 -0.91 -4.07 -3.11
N ALA A 227 -1.98 -4.46 -2.45
CA ALA A 227 -2.99 -3.53 -1.99
C ALA A 227 -2.41 -2.50 -0.99
N ALA A 228 -1.62 -2.95 -0.01
CA ALA A 228 -0.99 -2.06 0.96
C ALA A 228 -0.05 -1.05 0.32
N ALA A 229 0.81 -1.52 -0.60
CA ALA A 229 1.79 -0.70 -1.28
C ALA A 229 1.10 0.31 -2.22
N ALA A 230 0.11 -0.14 -2.99
CA ALA A 230 -0.65 0.75 -3.87
C ALA A 230 -1.40 1.81 -3.07
N ILE A 231 -2.01 1.46 -1.93
CA ILE A 231 -2.66 2.43 -1.04
C ILE A 231 -1.65 3.43 -0.46
N PHE A 232 -0.48 2.95 0.00
CA PHE A 232 0.59 3.80 0.50
C PHE A 232 1.08 4.79 -0.56
N MET A 233 1.33 4.32 -1.77
CA MET A 233 1.73 5.18 -2.90
C MET A 233 0.60 6.12 -3.33
N ALA A 234 -0.65 5.67 -3.31
CA ALA A 234 -1.82 6.51 -3.62
C ALA A 234 -1.96 7.67 -2.63
N GLN A 235 -1.70 7.43 -1.34
CA GLN A 235 -1.76 8.46 -0.31
C GLN A 235 -0.67 9.51 -0.51
N ILE A 236 0.55 9.09 -0.87
CA ILE A 236 1.64 10.01 -1.23
C ILE A 236 1.29 10.79 -2.49
N TYR A 237 0.82 10.11 -3.54
CA TYR A 237 0.51 10.74 -4.81
C TYR A 237 -0.65 11.74 -4.70
N SER A 238 -1.72 11.39 -3.97
CA SER A 238 -2.88 12.26 -3.71
C SER A 238 -2.50 13.51 -2.92
N ALA A 239 -1.46 13.43 -2.07
CA ALA A 239 -0.94 14.58 -1.35
C ALA A 239 -0.37 15.66 -2.30
N ALA A 240 0.40 15.21 -3.31
CA ALA A 240 1.00 16.07 -4.33
C ALA A 240 0.07 16.45 -5.47
N ASN A 241 -0.98 15.67 -5.71
CA ASN A 241 -1.85 15.81 -6.89
C ASN A 241 -3.31 15.93 -6.43
N PRO A 242 -3.81 17.15 -6.18
CA PRO A 242 -5.18 17.37 -5.71
C PRO A 242 -6.27 16.87 -6.67
N GLU A 243 -5.93 16.69 -7.95
CA GLU A 243 -6.84 16.11 -8.95
C GLU A 243 -7.02 14.59 -8.80
N PHE A 244 -6.07 13.92 -8.15
CA PHE A 244 -6.19 12.51 -7.81
C PHE A 244 -6.97 12.35 -6.51
N VAL A 245 -8.26 12.06 -6.63
CA VAL A 245 -9.15 11.80 -5.50
C VAL A 245 -8.96 10.36 -5.04
N PHE A 246 -8.22 10.15 -3.95
CA PHE A 246 -8.10 8.83 -3.34
C PHE A 246 -9.33 8.52 -2.46
N GLY A 247 -10.32 7.86 -3.04
CA GLY A 247 -11.60 7.51 -2.40
C GLY A 247 -11.88 6.01 -2.34
N PHE A 248 -13.15 5.68 -2.12
CA PHE A 248 -13.60 4.28 -2.06
C PHE A 248 -13.48 3.56 -3.42
N GLN A 249 -13.62 4.29 -4.52
CA GLN A 249 -13.54 3.71 -5.87
C GLN A 249 -12.13 3.22 -6.17
N GLU A 250 -11.11 4.02 -5.85
CA GLU A 250 -9.69 3.68 -6.02
C GLU A 250 -9.31 2.51 -5.12
N GLN A 251 -9.79 2.49 -3.87
CA GLN A 251 -9.56 1.37 -2.95
C GLN A 251 -10.18 0.06 -3.46
N LEU A 252 -11.39 0.11 -4.00
CA LEU A 252 -12.03 -1.05 -4.61
C LEU A 252 -11.28 -1.52 -5.86
N LEU A 253 -10.84 -0.58 -6.70
CA LEU A 253 -10.06 -0.87 -7.89
C LEU A 253 -8.73 -1.54 -7.51
N ILE A 254 -8.00 -0.99 -6.54
CA ILE A 254 -6.77 -1.59 -5.98
C ILE A 254 -7.05 -3.01 -5.47
N ALA A 255 -8.11 -3.22 -4.69
CA ALA A 255 -8.42 -4.55 -4.14
C ALA A 255 -8.67 -5.59 -5.25
N VAL A 256 -9.41 -5.22 -6.28
CA VAL A 256 -9.72 -6.09 -7.42
C VAL A 256 -8.47 -6.34 -8.26
N THR A 257 -7.72 -5.29 -8.60
CA THR A 257 -6.55 -5.40 -9.49
C THR A 257 -5.41 -6.15 -8.79
N ALA A 258 -5.16 -5.92 -7.51
CA ALA A 258 -4.19 -6.70 -6.72
C ALA A 258 -4.58 -8.18 -6.65
N THR A 259 -5.87 -8.48 -6.46
CA THR A 259 -6.33 -9.88 -6.45
C THR A 259 -6.10 -10.56 -7.81
N LEU A 260 -6.36 -9.85 -8.92
CA LEU A 260 -6.15 -10.37 -10.26
C LEU A 260 -4.66 -10.47 -10.62
N ALA A 261 -3.85 -9.48 -10.23
CA ALA A 261 -2.42 -9.45 -10.46
C ALA A 261 -1.72 -10.59 -9.71
N ALA A 262 -2.08 -10.83 -8.45
CA ALA A 262 -1.59 -11.96 -7.67
C ALA A 262 -1.92 -13.34 -8.27
N ILE A 263 -3.01 -13.47 -9.05
CA ILE A 263 -3.28 -14.70 -9.82
C ILE A 263 -2.35 -14.80 -11.04
N GLY A 264 -2.06 -13.66 -11.68
CA GLY A 264 -1.18 -13.57 -12.86
C GLY A 264 0.32 -13.70 -12.56
N ALA A 265 0.71 -13.69 -11.28
CA ALA A 265 2.09 -13.81 -10.80
C ALA A 265 2.74 -15.19 -11.00
N ALA A 266 1.97 -16.19 -11.43
CA ALA A 266 2.41 -17.58 -11.54
C ALA A 266 3.71 -17.75 -12.36
N GLY A 267 4.75 -18.30 -11.73
CA GLY A 267 5.99 -18.73 -12.40
C GLY A 267 7.06 -17.65 -12.59
N ILE A 268 6.89 -16.45 -12.02
CA ILE A 268 7.88 -15.37 -12.09
C ILE A 268 8.67 -15.30 -10.77
N PRO A 269 10.00 -15.45 -10.76
CA PRO A 269 10.83 -15.13 -9.59
C PRO A 269 10.67 -13.66 -9.21
N GLU A 270 10.53 -13.33 -7.92
CA GLU A 270 10.22 -11.95 -7.45
C GLU A 270 8.94 -11.35 -8.08
N ALA A 271 7.92 -12.18 -8.35
CA ALA A 271 6.70 -11.77 -9.04
C ALA A 271 6.05 -10.50 -8.47
N GLY A 272 6.10 -10.30 -7.15
CA GLY A 272 5.41 -9.22 -6.44
C GLY A 272 5.75 -7.81 -6.93
N LEU A 273 6.97 -7.58 -7.43
CA LEU A 273 7.35 -6.26 -7.98
C LEU A 273 6.84 -6.05 -9.41
N VAL A 274 6.81 -7.12 -10.22
CA VAL A 274 6.29 -7.07 -11.59
C VAL A 274 4.77 -6.90 -11.58
N THR A 275 4.08 -7.62 -10.70
CA THR A 275 2.63 -7.54 -10.55
C THR A 275 2.19 -6.24 -9.89
N MET A 276 3.02 -5.63 -9.05
CA MET A 276 2.79 -4.26 -8.56
C MET A 276 2.62 -3.26 -9.70
N LEU A 277 3.41 -3.36 -10.78
CA LEU A 277 3.29 -2.45 -11.92
C LEU A 277 1.90 -2.54 -12.58
N ILE A 278 1.29 -3.73 -12.60
CA ILE A 278 -0.07 -3.92 -13.12
C ILE A 278 -1.07 -3.18 -12.23
N VAL A 279 -0.93 -3.30 -10.91
CA VAL A 279 -1.81 -2.64 -9.94
C VAL A 279 -1.69 -1.12 -10.05
N LEU A 280 -0.47 -0.57 -10.04
CA LEU A 280 -0.23 0.88 -10.14
C LEU A 280 -0.77 1.46 -11.44
N ASN A 281 -0.50 0.82 -12.58
CA ASN A 281 -1.01 1.28 -13.87
C ASN A 281 -2.55 1.23 -13.92
N ALA A 282 -3.17 0.22 -13.32
CA ALA A 282 -4.62 0.09 -13.31
C ALA A 282 -5.32 1.23 -12.56
N VAL A 283 -4.69 1.79 -11.53
CA VAL A 283 -5.22 2.92 -10.74
C VAL A 283 -4.62 4.27 -11.15
N GLY A 284 -3.81 4.31 -12.22
CA GLY A 284 -3.22 5.54 -12.74
C GLY A 284 -2.11 6.13 -11.87
N LEU A 285 -1.47 5.33 -11.02
CA LEU A 285 -0.36 5.78 -10.18
C LEU A 285 0.98 5.69 -10.92
N PRO A 286 1.88 6.68 -10.77
CA PRO A 286 3.20 6.61 -11.37
C PRO A 286 4.04 5.49 -10.75
N THR A 287 4.75 4.75 -11.60
CA THR A 287 5.62 3.65 -11.18
C THR A 287 6.93 4.12 -10.53
N GLU A 288 7.21 5.43 -10.57
CA GLU A 288 8.36 6.08 -9.92
C GLU A 288 8.36 5.93 -8.39
N TYR A 289 7.22 5.57 -7.79
CA TYR A 289 7.13 5.28 -6.36
C TYR A 289 7.55 3.85 -5.98
N LEU A 290 7.68 2.93 -6.94
CA LEU A 290 8.06 1.54 -6.68
C LEU A 290 9.41 1.39 -5.94
N PRO A 291 10.46 2.18 -6.23
CA PRO A 291 11.72 2.11 -5.48
C PRO A 291 11.60 2.38 -3.97
N LEU A 292 10.51 3.00 -3.50
CA LEU A 292 10.31 3.30 -2.07
C LEU A 292 10.18 2.05 -1.19
N ILE A 293 9.66 0.95 -1.75
CA ILE A 293 9.39 -0.29 -0.99
C ILE A 293 10.48 -1.36 -1.17
N LEU A 294 11.33 -1.24 -2.19
CA LEU A 294 12.41 -2.19 -2.49
C LEU A 294 13.33 -2.51 -1.30
N PRO A 295 13.74 -1.53 -0.45
CA PRO A 295 14.69 -1.81 0.64
C PRO A 295 14.19 -2.83 1.67
N ILE A 296 12.87 -3.03 1.77
CA ILE A 296 12.25 -3.93 2.75
C ILE A 296 11.51 -5.11 2.11
N ASP A 297 11.40 -5.14 0.78
CA ASP A 297 10.65 -6.18 0.08
C ASP A 297 11.19 -7.58 0.38
N TRP A 298 12.52 -7.75 0.45
CA TRP A 298 13.16 -9.02 0.78
C TRP A 298 12.68 -9.63 2.11
N LEU A 299 12.26 -8.79 3.07
CA LEU A 299 11.74 -9.23 4.35
C LEU A 299 10.25 -9.54 4.26
N LEU A 300 9.48 -8.62 3.67
CA LEU A 300 8.03 -8.79 3.52
C LEU A 300 7.70 -10.02 2.67
N ASP A 301 8.50 -10.29 1.63
CA ASP A 301 8.32 -11.44 0.74
C ASP A 301 8.30 -12.78 1.49
N ARG A 302 9.18 -12.94 2.48
CA ARG A 302 9.22 -14.14 3.32
C ARG A 302 7.91 -14.38 4.06
N PHE A 303 7.31 -13.32 4.60
CA PHE A 303 6.01 -13.40 5.27
C PHE A 303 4.87 -13.67 4.28
N ARG A 304 4.91 -13.06 3.10
CA ARG A 304 3.94 -13.33 2.02
C ARG A 304 3.97 -14.80 1.63
N THR A 305 5.14 -15.32 1.31
CA THR A 305 5.34 -16.69 0.85
C THR A 305 4.94 -17.70 1.92
N ALA A 306 5.30 -17.47 3.19
CA ALA A 306 4.86 -18.30 4.30
C ALA A 306 3.32 -18.32 4.45
N THR A 307 2.69 -17.15 4.29
CA THR A 307 1.23 -17.02 4.36
C THR A 307 0.54 -17.73 3.20
N ASN A 308 1.08 -17.61 1.98
CA ASN A 308 0.57 -18.28 0.79
C ASN A 308 0.67 -19.80 0.94
N ALA A 309 1.83 -20.33 1.31
CA ALA A 309 2.04 -21.77 1.48
C ALA A 309 1.10 -22.37 2.55
N PHE A 310 0.89 -21.65 3.66
CA PHE A 310 -0.09 -22.06 4.67
C PHE A 310 -1.53 -21.97 4.14
N GLY A 311 -1.87 -20.90 3.42
CA GLY A 311 -3.17 -20.73 2.77
C GLY A 311 -3.49 -21.87 1.79
N ASP A 312 -2.51 -22.32 1.02
CA ASP A 312 -2.63 -23.46 0.10
C ASP A 312 -2.97 -24.74 0.86
N SER A 313 -2.30 -24.99 1.98
CA SER A 313 -2.56 -26.16 2.83
C SER A 313 -3.96 -26.12 3.46
N VAL A 314 -4.43 -24.94 3.87
CA VAL A 314 -5.81 -24.76 4.34
C VAL A 314 -6.81 -25.01 3.21
N GLY A 315 -6.54 -24.48 2.01
CA GLY A 315 -7.34 -24.72 0.82
C GLY A 315 -7.45 -26.21 0.48
N ALA A 316 -6.33 -26.93 0.54
CA ALA A 316 -6.29 -28.38 0.33
C ALA A 316 -7.15 -29.11 1.37
N ALA A 317 -7.05 -28.76 2.65
CA ALA A 317 -7.87 -29.36 3.71
C ALA A 317 -9.38 -29.07 3.55
N VAL A 318 -9.75 -27.89 3.04
CA VAL A 318 -11.15 -27.53 2.78
C VAL A 318 -11.71 -28.30 1.58
N VAL A 319 -10.96 -28.37 0.48
CA VAL A 319 -11.36 -29.13 -0.72
C VAL A 319 -11.42 -30.63 -0.42
N ASP A 320 -10.58 -31.12 0.49
CA ASP A 320 -10.58 -32.51 0.93
C ASP A 320 -11.96 -32.97 1.43
N GLN A 321 -12.69 -32.11 2.14
CA GLN A 321 -14.05 -32.38 2.63
C GLN A 321 -15.09 -32.58 1.51
N THR A 322 -14.72 -32.31 0.26
CA THR A 322 -15.61 -32.38 -0.90
C THR A 322 -15.32 -33.57 -1.79
N PHE A 323 -14.20 -34.28 -1.55
CA PHE A 323 -13.95 -35.57 -2.19
C PHE A 323 -14.70 -36.66 -1.42
N ASP A 324 -15.41 -37.53 -2.15
CA ASP A 324 -16.06 -38.68 -1.55
C ASP A 324 -15.02 -39.69 -1.05
N ASP A 325 -15.22 -40.21 0.16
CA ASP A 325 -14.43 -41.28 0.81
C ASP A 325 -14.57 -42.65 0.12
N THR A 326 -14.75 -42.71 -1.20
CA THR A 326 -14.67 -43.99 -1.92
C THR A 326 -13.23 -44.48 -1.86
N PRO A 327 -12.93 -45.60 -1.17
CA PRO A 327 -11.60 -46.16 -1.15
C PRO A 327 -11.19 -46.47 -2.58
N ASP A 328 -10.00 -46.04 -2.99
CA ASP A 328 -9.45 -46.40 -4.30
C ASP A 328 -9.49 -47.93 -4.44
N ALA A 329 -10.36 -48.42 -5.32
CA ALA A 329 -10.53 -49.83 -5.64
C ALA A 329 -9.32 -50.43 -6.38
N ALA A 330 -8.14 -49.83 -6.26
CA ALA A 330 -6.94 -50.13 -7.03
C ALA A 330 -5.77 -50.67 -6.17
N ALA A 331 -6.07 -51.24 -5.00
CA ALA A 331 -5.08 -51.91 -4.16
C ALA A 331 -5.53 -53.31 -3.70
N ALA A 332 -6.01 -54.13 -4.65
CA ALA A 332 -6.26 -55.56 -4.45
C ALA A 332 -5.50 -56.38 -5.51
#